data_AF-A0A6P2A337-F1
#
_entry.id   AF-A0A6P2A337-F1
#
_cell.length_a   1.000
_cell.length_b   1.000
_cell.length_c   1.000
_cell.angle_alpha   90.00
_cell.angle_beta   90.00
_cell.angle_gamma   90.00
#
_symmetry.space_group_name_H-M   'P 1'
#
loop_
_entity.id
_entity.type
_entity.pdbx_description
1 polymer ?
#
loop_
_entity_poly.entity_id
_entity_poly.type
_entity_poly.pdbx_seq_one_letter_code
_entity_poly.pdbx_strand_id
1 'polypeptide(L)'
;MVRNTHHHCEHAPCLEICPTNAIVKRPNGAIVISERQCIGCRACYDACPYNVPQYDPGSGKAYKCTLCYDRVEAGHQTACVDACLTGALFMGDRDEVLGEAERRARNYSELHDEEYIVYGKDSLNNVVGKTAWVTVTPELDQEVSGLYRNPYKAAMVGRSLGQDLAVFGIAGTALAILAHSFWWRHIAPDGGGRGKNPVARGQVRYRHEHEPEHEKTQEQLTSSRSVAHKRYDRPDSPDTLPRGEVGDRHEK
;
A
#
# COMPACT_ATOMS: atom_id res chain seq x y z
N MET A 1 9.47 -23.59 7.08
CA MET A 1 8.20 -22.91 6.73
C MET A 1 8.52 -21.59 6.05
N VAL A 2 8.40 -21.53 4.72
CA VAL A 2 8.77 -20.36 3.91
C VAL A 2 7.62 -19.35 3.87
N ARG A 3 7.16 -18.86 5.03
CA ARG A 3 6.13 -17.81 5.07
C ARG A 3 6.73 -16.50 4.55
N ASN A 4 6.03 -15.83 3.64
CA ASN A 4 6.41 -14.57 2.97
C ASN A 4 7.50 -14.70 1.88
N THR A 5 7.39 -15.71 1.01
CA THR A 5 8.21 -15.81 -0.20
C THR A 5 7.97 -14.65 -1.16
N HIS A 6 9.05 -14.01 -1.61
CA HIS A 6 8.98 -12.91 -2.56
C HIS A 6 8.95 -13.45 -4.00
N HIS A 7 7.87 -13.17 -4.75
CA HIS A 7 7.68 -13.83 -6.07
C HIS A 7 8.02 -12.99 -7.30
N HIS A 8 8.05 -11.65 -7.20
CA HIS A 8 8.28 -10.75 -8.34
C HIS A 8 7.38 -11.11 -9.53
N CYS A 9 6.07 -11.08 -9.28
CA CYS A 9 5.03 -11.53 -10.20
C CYS A 9 5.05 -10.80 -11.54
N GLU A 10 4.69 -11.52 -12.60
CA GLU A 10 4.52 -10.98 -13.95
C GLU A 10 3.48 -9.86 -13.97
N HIS A 11 2.33 -10.13 -13.37
CA HIS A 11 1.29 -9.16 -13.03
C HIS A 11 1.35 -8.97 -11.52
N ALA A 12 1.65 -7.75 -11.05
CA ALA A 12 1.92 -7.50 -9.65
C ALA A 12 0.75 -6.73 -9.00
N PRO A 13 -0.15 -7.36 -8.23
CA PRO A 13 -1.28 -6.66 -7.62
C PRO A 13 -0.86 -5.54 -6.66
N CYS A 14 0.30 -5.71 -6.01
CA CYS A 14 0.88 -4.66 -5.17
C CYS A 14 1.25 -3.39 -5.97
N LEU A 15 1.67 -3.53 -7.22
CA LEU A 15 1.93 -2.42 -8.13
C LEU A 15 0.62 -1.73 -8.51
N GLU A 16 -0.38 -2.52 -8.92
CA GLU A 16 -1.68 -2.01 -9.40
C GLU A 16 -2.49 -1.30 -8.31
N ILE A 17 -2.45 -1.79 -7.06
CA ILE A 17 -3.19 -1.19 -5.95
C ILE A 17 -2.57 0.12 -5.44
N CYS A 18 -1.30 0.39 -5.76
CA CYS A 18 -0.55 1.48 -5.13
C CYS A 18 -1.09 2.85 -5.57
N PRO A 19 -1.66 3.67 -4.66
CA PRO A 19 -2.32 4.91 -5.05
C PRO A 19 -1.33 6.00 -5.50
N THR A 20 -0.04 5.88 -5.14
CA THR A 20 0.99 6.88 -5.44
C THR A 20 1.97 6.43 -6.52
N ASN A 21 1.71 5.28 -7.16
CA ASN A 21 2.65 4.66 -8.12
C ASN A 21 4.07 4.48 -7.56
N ALA A 22 4.19 4.30 -6.24
CA ALA A 22 5.47 4.10 -5.57
C ALA A 22 6.11 2.74 -5.90
N ILE A 23 5.37 1.81 -6.50
CA ILE A 23 5.86 0.48 -6.84
C ILE A 23 6.03 0.40 -8.35
N VAL A 24 7.21 -0.02 -8.81
CA VAL A 24 7.56 -0.08 -10.24
C VAL A 24 8.11 -1.44 -10.63
N LYS A 25 7.88 -1.85 -11.87
CA LYS A 25 8.54 -3.00 -12.50
C LYS A 25 9.75 -2.53 -13.28
N ARG A 26 10.93 -3.07 -12.97
CA ARG A 26 12.21 -2.80 -13.63
C ARG A 26 12.37 -3.70 -14.86
N PRO A 27 13.28 -3.35 -15.80
CA PRO A 27 13.51 -4.17 -17.00
C PRO A 27 13.92 -5.62 -16.71
N ASN A 28 14.68 -5.84 -15.63
CA ASN A 28 15.06 -7.18 -15.16
C ASN A 28 13.92 -7.95 -14.46
N GLY A 29 12.69 -7.44 -14.49
CA GLY A 29 11.53 -8.05 -13.84
C GLY A 29 11.40 -7.76 -12.34
N ALA A 30 12.34 -7.04 -11.73
CA ALA A 30 12.23 -6.67 -10.33
C ALA A 30 11.01 -5.76 -10.10
N ILE A 31 10.28 -6.00 -9.01
CA ILE A 31 9.19 -5.13 -8.55
C ILE A 31 9.80 -4.40 -7.37
N VAL A 32 9.80 -3.08 -7.32
CA VAL A 32 10.55 -2.33 -6.31
C VAL A 32 9.68 -1.23 -5.73
N ILE A 33 9.76 -1.00 -4.43
CA ILE A 33 9.07 0.11 -3.75
C ILE A 33 10.04 1.30 -3.64
N SER A 34 9.64 2.46 -4.15
CA SER A 34 10.30 3.74 -3.95
C SER A 34 9.91 4.32 -2.59
N GLU A 35 10.86 4.37 -1.66
CA GLU A 35 10.63 4.94 -0.33
C GLU A 35 10.21 6.41 -0.38
N ARG A 36 10.74 7.16 -1.35
CA ARG A 36 10.42 8.59 -1.55
C ARG A 36 8.95 8.81 -1.90
N GLN A 37 8.36 7.93 -2.72
CA GLN A 37 6.96 8.04 -3.17
C GLN A 37 5.98 7.27 -2.28
N CYS A 38 6.48 6.36 -1.45
CA CYS A 38 5.66 5.56 -0.55
C CYS A 38 5.08 6.45 0.56
N ILE A 39 3.75 6.40 0.72
CA ILE A 39 3.01 7.12 1.78
C ILE A 39 2.63 6.22 2.96
N GLY A 40 3.09 4.96 2.97
CA GLY A 40 2.83 4.06 4.10
C GLY A 40 1.39 3.56 4.23
N CYS A 41 0.54 3.69 3.19
CA CYS A 41 -0.88 3.32 3.25
C CYS A 41 -1.17 1.81 3.39
N ARG A 42 -0.16 0.95 3.22
CA ARG A 42 -0.23 -0.52 3.34
C ARG A 42 -1.17 -1.25 2.35
N ALA A 43 -1.79 -0.56 1.39
CA ALA A 43 -2.62 -1.19 0.36
C ALA A 43 -1.89 -2.32 -0.40
N CYS A 44 -0.57 -2.18 -0.60
CA CYS A 44 0.27 -3.21 -1.22
C CYS A 44 0.30 -4.55 -0.44
N TYR A 45 0.20 -4.51 0.89
CA TYR A 45 0.09 -5.71 1.73
C TYR A 45 -1.28 -6.38 1.53
N ASP A 46 -2.35 -5.58 1.54
CA ASP A 46 -3.72 -6.07 1.35
C ASP A 46 -3.94 -6.71 -0.02
N ALA A 47 -3.27 -6.21 -1.06
CA ALA A 47 -3.33 -6.78 -2.39
C ALA A 47 -2.37 -7.96 -2.62
N CYS A 48 -1.30 -8.11 -1.84
CA CYS A 48 -0.33 -9.19 -2.07
C CYS A 48 -0.89 -10.53 -1.56
N PRO A 49 -1.06 -11.57 -2.40
CA PRO A 49 -1.59 -12.86 -1.95
C PRO A 49 -0.66 -13.55 -0.94
N TYR A 50 0.62 -13.22 -1.02
CA TYR A 50 1.69 -13.84 -0.25
C TYR A 50 2.06 -13.05 1.02
N ASN A 51 1.36 -11.95 1.33
CA ASN A 51 1.60 -11.08 2.50
C ASN A 51 3.05 -10.53 2.58
N VAL A 52 3.65 -10.25 1.43
CA VAL A 52 5.10 -10.01 1.37
C VAL A 52 5.52 -8.59 1.75
N PRO A 53 4.90 -7.50 1.23
CA PRO A 53 5.30 -6.15 1.60
C PRO A 53 5.17 -5.92 3.11
N GLN A 54 6.27 -5.58 3.77
CA GLN A 54 6.26 -5.27 5.21
C GLN A 54 6.28 -3.75 5.40
N TYR A 55 5.90 -3.30 6.60
CA TYR A 55 5.88 -1.89 6.97
C TYR A 55 6.89 -1.61 8.07
N ASP A 56 7.75 -0.63 7.85
CA ASP A 56 8.67 -0.13 8.86
C ASP A 56 8.02 1.06 9.59
N PRO A 57 7.74 0.96 10.90
CA PRO A 57 7.19 2.06 11.67
C PRO A 57 8.17 3.22 11.88
N GLY A 58 9.48 3.00 11.75
CA GLY A 58 10.49 4.05 11.88
C GLY A 58 10.45 5.05 10.73
N SER A 59 10.53 4.54 9.49
CA SER A 59 10.44 5.37 8.28
C SER A 59 9.00 5.69 7.85
N GLY A 60 8.04 4.92 8.34
CA GLY A 60 6.65 4.95 7.88
C GLY A 60 6.47 4.43 6.45
N LYS A 61 7.42 3.64 5.94
CA LYS A 61 7.44 3.16 4.56
C LYS A 61 7.23 1.65 4.50
N ALA A 62 6.71 1.20 3.36
CA ALA A 62 6.69 -0.21 3.03
C ALA A 62 8.01 -0.63 2.37
N TYR A 63 8.50 -1.82 2.70
CA TYR A 63 9.71 -2.40 2.13
C TYR A 63 9.49 -3.88 1.82
N LYS A 64 10.31 -4.42 0.92
CA LYS A 64 10.26 -5.81 0.49
C LYS A 64 11.52 -6.17 -0.31
N CYS A 65 11.71 -7.44 -0.70
CA CYS A 65 12.83 -7.81 -1.58
C CYS A 65 12.82 -6.98 -2.87
N THR A 66 14.01 -6.53 -3.26
CA THR A 66 14.23 -5.68 -4.43
C THR A 66 14.83 -6.46 -5.60
N LEU A 67 14.95 -7.79 -5.47
CA LEU A 67 15.69 -8.66 -6.38
C LEU A 67 17.15 -8.22 -6.58
N CYS A 68 17.73 -7.51 -5.60
CA CYS A 68 19.02 -6.83 -5.74
C CYS A 68 19.15 -6.13 -7.10
N TYR A 69 18.10 -5.41 -7.54
CA TYR A 69 18.06 -4.83 -8.90
C TYR A 69 19.29 -4.00 -9.23
N ASP A 70 19.85 -3.31 -8.24
CA ASP A 70 21.10 -2.54 -8.32
C ASP A 70 22.31 -3.41 -8.66
N ARG A 71 22.44 -4.59 -8.04
CA ARG A 71 23.49 -5.57 -8.34
C ARG A 71 23.27 -6.20 -9.72
N VAL A 72 22.04 -6.62 -10.00
CA VAL A 72 21.68 -7.30 -11.25
C VAL A 72 21.89 -6.38 -12.46
N GLU A 73 21.51 -5.10 -12.35
CA GLU A 73 21.77 -4.11 -13.41
C GLU A 73 23.27 -3.81 -13.59
N ALA A 74 24.09 -4.05 -12.57
CA ALA A 74 25.56 -3.98 -12.65
C ALA A 74 26.22 -5.29 -13.14
N GLY A 75 25.44 -6.30 -13.54
CA GLY A 75 25.96 -7.59 -14.02
C GLY A 75 26.38 -8.56 -12.92
N HIS A 76 25.98 -8.31 -11.67
CA HIS A 76 26.23 -9.20 -10.55
C HIS A 76 25.01 -10.05 -10.21
N GLN A 77 25.25 -11.17 -9.53
CA GLN A 77 24.20 -12.01 -8.96
C GLN A 77 23.53 -11.31 -7.76
N THR A 78 22.35 -11.79 -7.37
CA THR A 78 21.73 -11.35 -6.12
C THR A 78 22.58 -11.78 -4.91
N ALA A 79 22.60 -10.96 -3.87
CA ALA A 79 23.43 -11.21 -2.70
C ALA A 79 23.08 -12.54 -2.00
N CYS A 80 21.82 -12.97 -2.02
CA CYS A 80 21.41 -14.25 -1.45
C CYS A 80 21.87 -15.45 -2.28
N VAL A 81 21.90 -15.34 -3.62
CA VAL A 81 22.46 -16.37 -4.50
C VAL A 81 23.97 -16.48 -4.29
N ASP A 82 24.69 -15.36 -4.28
CA ASP A 82 26.15 -15.33 -4.04
C ASP A 82 26.53 -15.94 -2.68
N ALA A 83 25.70 -15.72 -1.65
CA ALA A 83 25.95 -16.24 -0.30
C ALA A 83 25.58 -17.72 -0.13
N CYS A 84 24.90 -18.35 -1.09
CA CYS A 84 24.35 -19.70 -0.93
C CYS A 84 25.42 -20.79 -1.10
N LEU A 85 26.06 -21.19 0.00
CA LEU A 85 27.12 -22.20 0.00
C LEU A 85 26.69 -23.57 -0.54
N THR A 86 25.42 -23.95 -0.34
CA THR A 86 24.89 -25.25 -0.74
C THR A 86 24.36 -25.29 -2.18
N GLY A 87 24.31 -24.15 -2.88
CA GLY A 87 23.71 -24.06 -4.21
C GLY A 87 22.19 -24.26 -4.24
N ALA A 88 21.52 -24.09 -3.10
CA ALA A 88 20.05 -24.16 -3.01
C ALA A 88 19.38 -23.04 -3.84
N LEU A 89 20.00 -21.87 -3.93
CA LEU A 89 19.55 -20.76 -4.76
C LEU A 89 20.31 -20.75 -6.09
N PHE A 90 19.59 -20.48 -7.18
CA PHE A 90 20.13 -20.37 -8.53
C PHE A 90 19.48 -19.18 -9.24
N MET A 91 20.25 -18.44 -10.01
CA MET A 91 19.77 -17.32 -10.81
C MET A 91 20.44 -17.34 -12.18
N GLY A 92 19.64 -17.06 -13.20
CA GLY A 92 20.02 -16.99 -14.60
C GLY A 92 18.83 -16.49 -15.41
N ASP A 93 18.91 -16.66 -16.72
CA ASP A 93 17.76 -16.39 -17.58
C ASP A 93 16.63 -17.38 -17.27
N ARG A 94 15.39 -17.00 -17.60
CA ARG A 94 14.21 -17.78 -17.21
C ARG A 94 14.30 -19.24 -17.68
N ASP A 95 14.72 -19.48 -18.91
CA ASP A 95 14.81 -20.83 -19.47
C ASP A 95 15.88 -21.69 -18.77
N GLU A 96 17.01 -21.08 -18.39
CA GLU A 96 18.06 -21.75 -17.61
C GLU A 96 17.57 -22.13 -16.21
N VAL A 97 16.89 -21.19 -15.54
CA VAL A 97 16.31 -21.39 -14.21
C VAL A 97 15.25 -22.50 -14.26
N LEU A 98 14.40 -22.53 -15.28
CA LEU A 98 13.39 -23.56 -15.45
C LEU A 98 14.00 -24.93 -15.75
N GLY A 99 15.01 -24.99 -16.63
CA GLY A 99 15.72 -26.22 -16.93
C GLY A 99 16.36 -26.83 -15.69
N GLU A 100 17.04 -26.00 -14.88
CA GLU A 100 17.64 -26.44 -13.62
C GLU A 100 16.60 -26.85 -12.58
N ALA A 101 15.51 -26.08 -12.45
CA ALA A 101 14.42 -26.40 -11.52
C ALA A 101 13.73 -27.72 -11.87
N GLU A 102 13.45 -27.98 -13.14
CA GLU A 102 12.84 -29.23 -13.59
C GLU A 102 13.78 -30.42 -13.44
N ARG A 103 15.08 -30.22 -13.68
CA ARG A 103 16.11 -31.24 -13.40
C ARG A 103 16.15 -31.59 -11.91
N ARG A 104 16.13 -30.58 -11.02
CA ARG A 104 16.09 -30.77 -9.56
C ARG A 104 14.82 -31.47 -9.13
N ALA A 105 13.66 -31.06 -9.63
CA ALA A 105 12.38 -31.67 -9.32
C ALA A 105 12.39 -33.17 -9.65
N ARG A 106 12.81 -33.57 -10.86
CA ARG A 106 12.93 -35.00 -11.21
C ARG A 106 13.86 -35.77 -10.27
N ASN A 107 15.04 -35.23 -10.01
CA ASN A 107 16.02 -35.87 -9.12
C ASN A 107 15.49 -36.02 -7.68
N TYR A 108 14.84 -34.99 -7.14
CA TYR A 108 14.25 -35.04 -5.80
C TYR A 108 13.08 -36.01 -5.74
N SER A 109 12.27 -36.08 -6.80
CA SER A 109 11.18 -37.06 -6.84
C SER A 109 11.69 -38.50 -6.78
N GLU A 110 12.76 -38.81 -7.51
CA GLU A 110 13.38 -40.13 -7.49
C GLU A 110 14.07 -40.44 -6.14
N LEU A 111 14.76 -39.45 -5.57
CA LEU A 111 15.50 -39.63 -4.31
C LEU A 111 14.60 -39.81 -3.09
N HIS A 112 13.42 -39.18 -3.08
CA HIS A 112 12.53 -39.14 -1.94
C HIS A 112 11.28 -40.01 -2.10
N ASP A 113 11.07 -40.65 -3.26
CA ASP A 113 9.87 -41.43 -3.59
C ASP A 113 8.56 -40.62 -3.36
N GLU A 114 8.60 -39.33 -3.70
CA GLU A 114 7.49 -38.38 -3.58
C GLU A 114 7.48 -37.41 -4.78
N GLU A 115 6.34 -36.83 -5.16
CA GLU A 115 6.31 -35.92 -6.30
C GLU A 115 6.79 -34.50 -5.94
N TYR A 116 7.90 -34.06 -6.54
CA TYR A 116 8.34 -32.67 -6.54
C TYR A 116 7.90 -31.93 -7.80
N ILE A 117 7.42 -30.69 -7.60
CA ILE A 117 6.96 -29.79 -8.64
C ILE A 117 7.80 -28.51 -8.69
N VAL A 118 7.69 -27.78 -9.81
CA VAL A 118 8.28 -26.43 -9.96
C VAL A 118 7.16 -25.39 -9.87
N TYR A 119 6.99 -24.81 -8.68
CA TYR A 119 6.02 -23.75 -8.45
C TYR A 119 6.41 -22.46 -9.17
N GLY A 120 5.44 -21.82 -9.84
CA GLY A 120 5.63 -20.53 -10.49
C GLY A 120 6.22 -20.59 -11.92
N LYS A 121 6.45 -21.80 -12.45
CA LYS A 121 6.91 -22.00 -13.84
C LYS A 121 5.86 -21.50 -14.84
N ASP A 122 4.61 -21.91 -14.62
CA ASP A 122 3.44 -21.58 -15.41
C ASP A 122 2.66 -20.42 -14.78
N SER A 123 1.72 -19.85 -15.53
CA SER A 123 0.83 -18.82 -15.01
C SER A 123 -0.05 -19.42 -13.93
N LEU A 124 -0.02 -18.85 -12.72
CA LEU A 124 -0.80 -19.36 -11.59
C LEU A 124 -2.27 -18.94 -11.68
N ASN A 125 -2.52 -17.72 -12.16
CA ASN A 125 -3.84 -17.20 -12.53
C ASN A 125 -3.67 -15.90 -13.34
N ASN A 126 -4.78 -15.30 -13.76
CA ASN A 126 -4.81 -14.04 -14.51
C ASN A 126 -4.46 -12.79 -13.67
N VAL A 127 -4.26 -12.92 -12.36
CA VAL A 127 -3.99 -11.80 -11.44
C VAL A 127 -2.52 -11.68 -11.09
N VAL A 128 -1.81 -12.81 -10.90
CA VAL A 128 -0.37 -12.82 -10.62
C VAL A 128 0.48 -13.20 -11.84
N GLY A 129 -0.08 -13.95 -12.79
CA GLY A 129 0.67 -14.51 -13.92
C GLY A 129 1.75 -15.50 -13.48
N LYS A 130 2.87 -15.51 -14.20
CA LYS A 130 4.09 -16.24 -13.83
C LYS A 130 4.85 -15.51 -12.73
N THR A 131 5.76 -16.21 -12.04
CA THR A 131 6.65 -15.59 -11.03
C THR A 131 8.10 -15.61 -11.49
N ALA A 132 8.89 -14.60 -11.13
CA ALA A 132 10.32 -14.59 -11.43
C ALA A 132 11.08 -15.56 -10.50
N TRP A 133 10.61 -15.72 -9.26
CA TRP A 133 11.08 -16.77 -8.36
C TRP A 133 10.27 -18.04 -8.60
N VAL A 134 10.96 -19.15 -8.87
CA VAL A 134 10.37 -20.49 -8.90
C VAL A 134 10.92 -21.31 -7.74
N THR A 135 10.10 -22.22 -7.24
CA THR A 135 10.47 -23.06 -6.09
C THR A 135 10.26 -24.51 -6.43
N VAL A 136 11.27 -25.33 -6.18
CA VAL A 136 11.16 -26.79 -6.21
C VAL A 136 10.67 -27.26 -4.84
N THR A 137 9.53 -27.93 -4.78
CA THR A 137 8.86 -28.34 -3.53
C THR A 137 8.11 -29.65 -3.73
N PRO A 138 7.94 -30.49 -2.69
CA PRO A 138 6.96 -31.56 -2.74
C PRO A 138 5.57 -30.99 -3.02
N GLU A 139 4.78 -31.67 -3.85
CA GLU A 139 3.43 -31.23 -4.18
C GLU A 139 2.54 -31.19 -2.93
N LEU A 140 2.68 -32.18 -2.05
CA LEU A 140 1.90 -32.30 -0.81
C LEU A 140 2.14 -31.14 0.16
N ASP A 141 3.36 -30.61 0.20
CA ASP A 141 3.78 -29.56 1.13
C ASP A 141 3.73 -28.15 0.54
N GLN A 142 3.31 -28.03 -0.72
CA GLN A 142 3.31 -26.77 -1.47
C GLN A 142 2.54 -25.66 -0.73
N GLU A 143 1.28 -25.91 -0.35
CA GLU A 143 0.45 -24.87 0.30
C GLU A 143 0.84 -24.63 1.76
N VAL A 144 1.33 -25.66 2.46
CA VAL A 144 1.89 -25.54 3.82
C VAL A 144 3.10 -24.60 3.81
N SER A 145 3.85 -24.61 2.71
CA SER A 145 4.98 -23.72 2.46
C SER A 145 4.57 -22.30 2.03
N GLY A 146 3.28 -22.00 1.91
CA GLY A 146 2.76 -20.70 1.50
C GLY A 146 2.73 -20.47 -0.02
N LEU A 147 2.95 -21.53 -0.81
CA LEU A 147 2.95 -21.49 -2.26
C LEU A 147 1.55 -21.87 -2.80
N TYR A 148 0.58 -20.96 -2.67
CA TYR A 148 -0.81 -21.24 -3.04
C TYR A 148 -0.98 -21.64 -4.51
N ARG A 149 -1.77 -22.68 -4.80
CA ARG A 149 -2.10 -23.09 -6.19
C ARG A 149 -2.83 -22.00 -6.97
N ASN A 150 -3.74 -21.29 -6.29
CA ASN A 150 -4.44 -20.14 -6.84
C ASN A 150 -4.33 -18.93 -5.88
N PRO A 151 -3.27 -18.12 -5.98
CA PRO A 151 -3.03 -17.00 -5.09
C PRO A 151 -3.96 -15.82 -5.43
N TYR A 152 -4.96 -15.54 -4.58
CA TYR A 152 -5.87 -14.41 -4.74
C TYR A 152 -6.26 -13.76 -3.41
N LYS A 153 -6.68 -12.49 -3.46
CA LYS A 153 -7.35 -11.77 -2.36
C LYS A 153 -8.45 -10.88 -2.93
N ALA A 154 -9.54 -10.71 -2.19
CA ALA A 154 -10.67 -9.87 -2.60
C ALA A 154 -10.24 -8.42 -2.92
N ALA A 155 -9.25 -7.89 -2.19
CA ALA A 155 -8.70 -6.55 -2.40
C ALA A 155 -8.12 -6.33 -3.81
N MET A 156 -7.70 -7.40 -4.51
CA MET A 156 -7.15 -7.31 -5.88
C MET A 156 -8.22 -6.93 -6.91
N VAL A 157 -9.48 -7.30 -6.68
CA VAL A 157 -10.59 -7.06 -7.63
C VAL A 157 -11.44 -5.85 -7.22
N GLY A 158 -11.50 -5.54 -5.92
CA GLY A 158 -12.42 -4.52 -5.40
C GLY A 158 -12.09 -3.08 -5.80
N ARG A 159 -10.82 -2.74 -6.07
CA ARG A 159 -10.43 -1.34 -6.32
C ARG A 159 -10.90 -0.83 -7.68
N SER A 160 -10.71 -1.60 -8.76
CA SER A 160 -11.10 -1.19 -10.11
C SER A 160 -12.63 -1.02 -10.22
N LEU A 161 -13.37 -2.02 -9.75
CA LEU A 161 -14.83 -1.97 -9.71
C LEU A 161 -15.34 -0.78 -8.86
N GLY A 162 -14.71 -0.53 -7.71
CA GLY A 162 -15.07 0.61 -6.86
C GLY A 162 -14.78 1.96 -7.53
N GLN A 163 -13.66 2.09 -8.25
CA GLN A 163 -13.32 3.31 -8.97
C GLN A 163 -14.29 3.58 -10.13
N ASP A 164 -14.63 2.56 -10.91
CA ASP A 164 -15.57 2.69 -12.02
C ASP A 164 -16.97 3.08 -11.52
N LEU A 165 -17.48 2.37 -10.53
CA LEU A 165 -18.78 2.68 -9.92
C LEU A 165 -18.82 4.08 -9.30
N ALA A 166 -17.72 4.53 -8.69
CA ALA A 166 -17.62 5.88 -8.15
C ALA A 166 -17.71 6.94 -9.26
N VAL A 167 -17.00 6.74 -10.38
CA VAL A 167 -17.06 7.65 -11.54
C VAL A 167 -18.49 7.72 -12.10
N PHE A 168 -19.14 6.57 -12.29
CA PHE A 168 -20.54 6.54 -12.75
C PHE A 168 -21.49 7.19 -11.75
N GLY A 169 -21.30 6.99 -10.44
CA GLY A 169 -22.11 7.61 -9.40
C GLY A 169 -21.97 9.14 -9.38
N ILE A 170 -20.74 9.66 -9.52
CA ILE A 170 -20.48 11.10 -9.63
C ILE A 170 -21.14 11.68 -10.87
N ALA A 171 -20.96 11.04 -12.03
CA ALA A 171 -21.55 11.48 -13.29
C ALA A 171 -23.09 11.48 -13.24
N GLY A 172 -23.70 10.42 -12.70
CA GLY A 172 -25.14 10.32 -12.52
C GLY A 172 -25.69 11.42 -11.60
N THR A 173 -25.00 11.71 -10.50
CA THR A 173 -25.39 12.79 -9.58
C THR A 173 -25.30 14.16 -10.25
N ALA A 174 -24.24 14.43 -11.00
CA ALA A 174 -24.09 15.68 -11.73
C ALA A 174 -25.21 15.87 -12.78
N LEU A 175 -25.54 14.82 -13.53
CA LEU A 175 -26.63 14.84 -14.50
C LEU A 175 -27.99 15.09 -13.84
N ALA A 176 -28.24 14.46 -12.69
CA ALA A 176 -29.48 14.68 -11.93
C ALA A 176 -29.61 16.13 -11.46
N ILE A 177 -28.52 16.74 -10.95
CA ILE A 177 -28.49 18.16 -10.54
C ILE A 177 -28.75 19.09 -11.74
N LEU A 178 -28.11 18.82 -12.88
CA LEU A 178 -28.30 19.61 -14.10
C LEU A 178 -29.74 19.49 -14.63
N ALA A 179 -30.29 18.27 -14.67
CA ALA A 179 -31.65 18.02 -15.09
C ALA A 179 -32.67 18.70 -14.16
N HIS A 180 -32.46 18.62 -12.84
CA HIS A 180 -33.31 19.30 -11.86
C HIS A 180 -33.25 20.82 -12.04
N SER A 181 -32.06 21.38 -12.22
CA SER A 181 -31.86 22.81 -12.46
C SER A 181 -32.51 23.29 -13.75
N PHE A 182 -32.39 22.50 -14.83
CA PHE A 182 -33.01 22.80 -16.13
C PHE A 182 -34.53 22.76 -16.02
N TRP A 183 -35.08 21.71 -15.41
CA TRP A 183 -36.52 21.55 -15.21
C TRP A 183 -37.11 22.74 -14.45
N TRP A 184 -36.50 23.15 -13.34
CA TRP A 184 -36.94 24.32 -12.55
C TRP A 184 -36.80 25.66 -13.27
N ARG A 185 -35.91 25.76 -14.28
CA ARG A 185 -35.69 27.01 -15.02
C ARG A 185 -36.55 27.13 -16.28
N HIS A 186 -36.92 26.01 -16.90
CA HIS A 186 -37.52 26.01 -18.24
C HIS A 186 -38.86 25.29 -18.35
N ILE A 187 -39.20 24.37 -17.44
CA ILE A 187 -40.37 23.49 -17.57
C ILE A 187 -41.35 23.64 -16.41
N ALA A 188 -40.87 23.86 -15.19
CA ALA A 188 -41.71 23.93 -14.00
C ALA A 188 -42.78 25.03 -14.17
N PRO A 189 -44.07 24.69 -14.13
CA PRO A 189 -45.14 25.66 -14.31
C PRO A 189 -45.13 26.68 -13.18
N ASP A 190 -45.50 27.93 -13.50
CA ASP A 190 -45.57 29.07 -12.59
C ASP A 190 -46.66 28.86 -11.51
N GLY A 191 -46.36 28.00 -10.54
CA GLY A 191 -47.24 27.68 -9.42
C GLY A 191 -46.51 27.39 -8.11
N GLY A 192 -45.18 27.49 -8.11
CA GLY A 192 -44.30 27.23 -6.96
C GLY A 192 -43.42 28.41 -6.62
N GLY A 193 -44.04 29.57 -6.40
CA GLY A 193 -43.52 30.77 -5.74
C GLY A 193 -42.00 30.88 -5.51
N ARG A 194 -41.25 31.21 -6.56
CA ARG A 194 -40.10 32.11 -6.37
C ARG A 194 -40.69 33.48 -6.10
N GLY A 195 -41.14 33.68 -4.86
CA GLY A 195 -41.55 34.97 -4.35
C GLY A 195 -40.38 35.92 -4.57
N LYS A 196 -40.43 36.67 -5.67
CA LYS A 196 -39.72 37.94 -5.78
C LYS A 196 -40.33 38.77 -4.67
N ASN A 197 -39.78 38.71 -3.46
CA ASN A 197 -40.02 39.75 -2.48
C ASN A 197 -39.36 40.97 -3.12
N PRO A 198 -40.11 41.99 -3.61
CA PRO A 198 -39.50 43.28 -3.73
C PRO A 198 -39.13 43.63 -2.30
N VAL A 199 -37.83 43.64 -1.98
CA VAL A 199 -37.37 44.39 -0.82
C VAL A 199 -37.76 45.82 -1.16
N ALA A 200 -38.95 46.22 -0.71
CA ALA A 200 -39.37 47.60 -0.71
C ALA A 200 -38.22 48.34 -0.02
N ARG A 201 -37.63 49.28 -0.75
CA ARG A 201 -36.62 50.20 -0.26
C ARG A 201 -37.32 51.14 0.72
N GLY A 202 -37.78 50.60 1.85
CA GLY A 202 -38.15 51.37 3.01
C GLY A 202 -36.85 51.96 3.53
N GLN A 203 -36.68 53.27 3.35
CA GLN A 203 -35.66 54.02 4.05
C GLN A 203 -35.83 53.75 5.54
N VAL A 204 -34.98 52.91 6.10
CA VAL A 204 -34.76 52.89 7.55
C VAL A 204 -34.09 54.22 7.87
N ARG A 205 -34.89 55.22 8.27
CA ARG A 205 -34.38 56.39 8.97
C ARG A 205 -33.78 55.86 10.27
N TYR A 206 -32.46 55.78 10.33
CA TYR A 206 -31.75 55.74 11.59
C TYR A 206 -32.10 57.05 12.32
N ARG A 207 -32.95 56.95 13.35
CA ARG A 207 -33.06 58.00 14.35
C ARG A 207 -31.76 57.93 15.14
N HIS A 208 -30.88 58.91 14.92
CA HIS A 208 -29.79 59.16 15.84
C HIS A 208 -30.41 59.56 17.18
N GLU A 209 -30.51 58.59 18.09
CA GLU A 209 -30.66 58.88 19.51
C GLU A 209 -29.27 59.28 20.00
N HIS A 210 -29.15 60.56 20.37
CA HIS A 210 -27.99 61.10 21.05
C HIS A 210 -27.85 60.36 22.39
N GLU A 211 -26.82 59.52 22.52
CA GLU A 211 -26.39 59.00 23.81
C GLU A 211 -25.47 60.05 24.46
N PRO A 212 -25.76 60.52 25.69
CA PRO A 212 -24.90 61.48 26.36
C PRO A 212 -23.62 60.79 26.84
N GLU A 213 -22.48 61.44 26.58
CA GLU A 213 -21.18 61.08 27.15
C GLU A 213 -21.28 60.99 28.67
N HIS A 214 -20.98 59.82 29.21
CA HIS A 214 -20.64 59.67 30.62
C HIS A 214 -19.23 59.08 30.75
N GLU A 215 -18.30 60.01 30.86
CA GLU A 215 -16.99 59.87 31.49
C GLU A 215 -17.12 59.11 32.82
N LYS A 216 -16.37 58.01 32.98
CA LYS A 216 -15.83 57.51 34.26
C LYS A 216 -14.83 56.34 34.09
N THR A 217 -13.57 56.73 34.24
CA THR A 217 -12.49 56.09 35.03
C THR A 217 -11.90 54.74 34.62
N GLN A 218 -10.64 54.80 34.17
CA GLN A 218 -9.67 53.71 34.14
C GLN A 218 -9.34 53.23 35.56
N GLU A 219 -9.98 52.16 36.03
CA GLU A 219 -9.41 51.36 37.12
C GLU A 219 -10.09 49.98 37.16
N GLN A 220 -9.62 49.04 36.33
CA GLN A 220 -9.78 47.59 36.55
C GLN A 220 -8.95 46.77 35.54
N LEU A 221 -7.66 47.10 35.48
CA LEU A 221 -6.62 46.17 35.04
C LEU A 221 -5.92 45.68 36.31
N THR A 222 -6.40 44.57 36.88
CA THR A 222 -5.61 43.54 37.57
C THR A 222 -6.57 42.56 38.24
N SER A 223 -6.74 41.37 37.67
CA SER A 223 -6.84 40.13 38.45
C SER A 223 -7.07 38.93 37.53
N SER A 224 -5.99 38.16 37.34
CA SER A 224 -5.99 36.69 37.24
C SER A 224 -6.71 36.04 36.03
N ARG A 225 -6.23 34.97 35.40
CA ARG A 225 -5.13 34.04 35.66
C ARG A 225 -4.92 33.25 34.35
N SER A 226 -3.66 32.99 34.05
CA SER A 226 -3.15 32.18 32.93
C SER A 226 -3.79 30.79 32.84
N VAL A 227 -4.26 30.38 31.66
CA VAL A 227 -4.51 28.97 31.32
C VAL A 227 -3.23 28.40 30.71
N ALA A 228 -2.57 27.53 31.48
CA ALA A 228 -1.35 26.84 31.09
C ALA A 228 -1.65 25.74 30.07
N HIS A 229 -0.92 25.74 28.94
CA HIS A 229 -0.83 24.60 28.03
C HIS A 229 -0.11 23.45 28.72
N LYS A 230 -0.83 22.34 28.95
CA LYS A 230 -0.26 21.10 29.48
C LYS A 230 0.52 20.41 28.35
N ARG A 231 1.86 20.45 28.41
CA ARG A 231 2.73 19.57 27.63
C ARG A 231 2.47 18.13 28.08
N TYR A 232 2.31 17.23 27.11
CA TYR A 232 2.26 15.79 27.36
C TYR A 232 3.70 15.29 27.30
N ASP A 233 4.29 15.00 28.45
CA ASP A 233 5.61 14.39 28.54
C ASP A 233 5.51 12.91 28.12
N ARG A 234 6.41 12.51 27.22
CA ARG A 234 6.54 11.13 26.71
C ARG A 234 7.32 10.33 27.76
N PRO A 235 6.83 9.20 28.26
CA PRO A 235 7.62 8.39 29.20
C PRO A 235 8.84 7.79 28.49
N ASP A 236 9.98 7.91 29.16
CA ASP A 236 11.28 7.38 28.76
C ASP A 236 11.20 5.87 28.48
N SER A 237 11.72 5.46 27.32
CA SER A 237 11.98 4.05 27.03
C SER A 237 13.21 3.59 27.83
N PRO A 238 13.15 2.50 28.61
CA PRO A 238 14.35 1.94 29.19
C PRO A 238 15.18 1.26 28.09
N ASP A 239 16.33 1.85 27.80
CA ASP A 239 17.42 1.22 27.08
C ASP A 239 17.95 -0.01 27.84
N THR A 240 18.67 -0.84 27.08
CA THR A 240 19.64 -1.87 27.49
C THR A 240 19.13 -3.32 27.60
N LEU A 241 19.24 -4.06 26.50
CA LEU A 241 19.55 -5.50 26.55
C LEU A 241 21.07 -5.66 26.59
N PRO A 242 21.64 -6.48 27.49
CA PRO A 242 23.07 -6.70 27.57
C PRO A 242 23.59 -7.45 26.33
N ARG A 243 24.72 -6.98 25.79
CA ARG A 243 25.49 -7.72 24.78
C ARG A 243 25.96 -9.04 25.40
N GLY A 244 25.44 -10.16 24.91
CA GLY A 244 26.01 -11.47 25.18
C GLY A 244 27.38 -11.58 24.51
N GLU A 245 28.36 -12.04 25.29
CA GLU A 245 29.74 -12.26 24.88
C GLU A 245 29.82 -13.33 23.78
N VAL A 246 30.55 -13.03 22.71
CA VAL A 246 30.92 -13.99 21.67
C VAL A 246 32.09 -14.81 22.22
N GLY A 247 31.80 -16.04 22.64
CA GLY A 247 32.83 -17.01 23.01
C GLY A 247 33.54 -17.53 21.77
N ASP A 248 34.83 -17.20 21.65
CA ASP A 248 35.79 -17.86 20.78
C ASP A 248 35.82 -19.38 21.07
N ARG A 249 35.64 -20.19 20.03
CA ARG A 249 36.04 -21.61 20.06
C ARG A 249 36.76 -21.96 18.76
N HIS A 250 38.07 -21.79 18.81
CA HIS A 250 39.05 -22.55 18.03
C HIS A 250 39.47 -23.82 18.80
N GLU A 251 39.88 -24.84 18.03
CA GLU A 251 40.48 -26.15 18.42
C GLU A 251 39.50 -27.17 19.04
N LYS A 252 39.36 -28.41 18.57
CA LYS A 252 40.21 -29.32 17.78
C LYS A 252 39.37 -30.19 16.83
#